data_AF-A0A661QWZ5-F1
#
_entry.id   AF-A0A661QWZ5-F1
#
_cell.length_a   1.000
_cell.length_b   1.000
_cell.length_c   1.000
_cell.angle_alpha   90.00
_cell.angle_beta   90.00
_cell.angle_gamma   90.00
#
_symmetry.space_group_name_H-M   'P 1'
#
loop_
_entity.id
_entity.type
_entity.pdbx_description
1 polymer ?
#
loop_
_entity_poly.entity_id
_entity_poly.type
_entity_poly.pdbx_seq_one_letter_code
_entity_poly.pdbx_strand_id
1 'polypeptide(L)' 'MELYAGLYLHSRNTYIGIMDKAFNCVFEKRVPNHLEHILQTRVPFQDQIKGFVVVKTWGSRNS' A
#
# COMPACT_ATOMS: atom_id res chain seq x y z
N MET A 1 -2.99 17.28 -4.91
CA MET A 1 -1.97 16.58 -5.70
C MET A 1 -2.57 15.26 -6.17
N GLU A 2 -2.19 14.73 -7.34
CA GLU A 2 -2.64 13.40 -7.75
C GLU A 2 -1.70 12.35 -7.19
N LEU A 3 -2.25 11.40 -6.42
CA LEU A 3 -1.50 10.36 -5.74
C LEU A 3 -1.88 8.97 -6.25
N TYR A 4 -0.91 8.07 -6.23
CA TYR A 4 -1.07 6.66 -6.58
C TYR A 4 -0.52 5.80 -5.46
N ALA A 5 -1.29 4.79 -5.06
CA ALA A 5 -0.93 3.96 -3.93
C ALA A 5 -0.68 2.51 -4.35
N GLY A 6 0.47 1.98 -3.95
CA GLY A 6 0.85 0.58 -4.11
C GLY A 6 0.68 -0.17 -2.80
N LEU A 7 -0.02 -1.30 -2.83
CA LEU A 7 -0.12 -2.25 -1.73
C LEU A 7 0.65 -3.50 -2.12
N TYR A 8 1.71 -3.79 -1.38
CA TYR A 8 2.54 -4.97 -1.56
C TYR A 8 2.30 -5.94 -0.41
N LEU A 9 1.57 -7.01 -0.72
CA LEU A 9 1.10 -7.99 0.25
C LEU A 9 2.17 -9.07 0.46
N HIS A 10 2.60 -9.20 1.70
CA HIS A 10 3.40 -10.32 2.19
C HIS A 10 2.58 -11.21 3.12
N SER A 11 3.14 -12.35 3.51
CA SER A 11 2.48 -13.33 4.40
C SER A 11 2.08 -12.77 5.77
N ARG A 12 2.82 -11.79 6.31
CA ARG A 12 2.62 -11.25 7.68
C ARG A 12 2.23 -9.79 7.74
N ASN A 13 2.48 -9.02 6.69
CA ASN A 13 2.20 -7.60 6.64
C ASN A 13 1.95 -7.13 5.21
N THR A 14 1.34 -5.97 5.11
CA THR A 14 1.17 -5.25 3.85
C THR A 14 2.05 -4.00 3.92
N TYR A 15 2.93 -3.85 2.94
CA TYR A 15 3.62 -2.59 2.70
C TYR A 15 2.73 -1.70 1.84
N ILE A 16 2.60 -0.44 2.23
CA ILE A 16 1.80 0.58 1.56
C ILE A 16 2.77 1.69 1.18
N GLY A 17 2.87 2.00 -0.12
CA GLY A 17 3.60 3.15 -0.64
C GLY A 17 2.65 4.08 -1.39
N ILE A 18 2.82 5.39 -1.23
CA ILE A 18 2.04 6.41 -1.93
C ILE A 18 3.03 7.34 -2.63
N MET A 19 2.83 7.52 -3.94
CA MET A 19 3.68 8.32 -4.79
C MET A 19 2.87 9.39 -5.53
N ASP A 20 3.51 10.50 -5.87
CA ASP A 20 2.96 11.48 -6.80
C ASP A 20 3.25 11.11 -8.27
N LYS A 21 2.83 11.95 -9.22
CA LYS A 21 3.07 11.75 -10.67
C LYS A 21 4.54 11.83 -11.08
N ALA A 22 5.39 12.43 -10.26
CA ALA A 22 6.82 12.54 -10.50
C ALA A 22 7.60 11.38 -9.84
N PHE A 23 6.89 10.36 -9.34
CA PHE A 23 7.43 9.20 -8.63
C PHE A 23 8.12 9.54 -7.30
N ASN A 24 7.83 10.69 -6.69
CA ASN A 24 8.31 10.98 -5.35
C ASN A 24 7.53 10.17 -4.32
N CYS A 25 8.22 9.57 -3.36
CA CYS A 25 7.58 8.92 -2.22
C CYS A 25 7.00 9.98 -1.28
N VAL A 26 5.66 10.01 -1.18
CA VAL A 26 4.92 10.93 -0.30
C VAL A 26 4.65 10.28 1.05
N PHE A 27 4.48 8.95 1.06
CA PHE A 27 4.23 8.19 2.27
C PHE A 27 4.60 6.72 2.08
N GLU A 28 5.15 6.12 3.13
CA GLU A 28 5.29 4.66 3.21
C GLU A 28 5.02 4.13 4.61
N LYS A 29 4.42 2.94 4.70
CA LYS A 29 4.20 2.24 5.97
C LYS A 29 4.01 0.74 5.78
N ARG A 30 4.45 -0.04 6.76
CA ARG A 30 4.05 -1.44 6.91
C ARG A 30 2.97 -1.56 7.98
N VAL A 31 1.92 -2.31 7.68
CA VAL A 31 0.84 -2.63 8.63
C VAL A 31 0.60 -4.13 8.68
N PRO A 32 0.13 -4.69 9.82
CA PRO A 32 -0.35 -6.06 9.86
C PRO A 32 -1.44 -6.32 8.81
N ASN A 33 -1.63 -7.57 8.41
CA ASN A 33 -2.65 -7.97 7.43
C ASN A 33 -4.07 -7.95 8.01
N HIS A 34 -4.47 -6.80 8.57
CA HIS A 34 -5.85 -6.51 8.98
C HIS A 34 -6.36 -5.34 8.17
N LEU A 35 -7.55 -5.51 7.59
CA LEU A 35 -8.15 -4.54 6.68
C LEU A 35 -8.32 -3.16 7.34
N GLU A 36 -8.69 -3.13 8.61
CA GLU A 36 -8.87 -1.88 9.38
C GLU A 36 -7.61 -1.02 9.39
N HIS A 37 -6.44 -1.63 9.65
CA HIS A 37 -5.17 -0.90 9.63
C HIS A 37 -4.85 -0.34 8.25
N ILE A 38 -5.13 -1.11 7.18
CA ILE A 38 -4.90 -0.69 5.79
C ILE A 38 -5.82 0.50 5.45
N LEU A 39 -7.10 0.44 5.82
CA LEU A 39 -8.07 1.53 5.59
C LEU A 39 -7.69 2.80 6.36
N GLN A 40 -7.29 2.68 7.63
CA GLN A 40 -6.86 3.82 8.45
C GLN A 40 -5.66 4.55 7.84
N THR A 41 -4.69 3.83 7.25
CA THR A 41 -3.54 4.45 6.57
C THR A 41 -3.91 5.34 5.39
N ARG A 42 -5.09 5.14 4.78
CA ARG A 42 -5.50 5.87 3.58
C ARG A 42 -6.25 7.16 3.86
N VAL A 43 -6.81 7.33 5.07
CA VAL A 43 -7.67 8.46 5.44
C VAL A 43 -7.06 9.83 5.09
N PRO A 44 -5.77 10.10 5.37
CA PRO A 44 -5.18 11.42 5.05
C PRO A 44 -5.04 11.72 3.55
N PHE A 45 -5.16 10.70 2.69
CA PHE A 45 -4.86 10.78 1.26
C PHE A 45 -6.08 10.48 0.37
N GLN A 46 -7.22 10.15 0.96
CA GLN A 46 -8.36 9.54 0.26
C GLN A 46 -8.86 10.36 -0.95
N ASP A 47 -9.00 11.68 -0.79
CA ASP A 47 -9.47 12.57 -1.86
C ASP A 47 -8.45 12.77 -3.00
N GLN A 48 -7.18 12.44 -2.73
CA GLN A 48 -6.06 12.67 -3.63
C GLN A 48 -5.67 11.42 -4.41
N ILE A 49 -6.02 10.23 -3.93
CA ILE A 49 -5.67 8.96 -4.59
C ILE A 49 -6.52 8.77 -5.85
N LYS A 50 -5.84 8.60 -6.99
CA LYS A 50 -6.47 8.34 -8.29
C LYS A 50 -6.51 6.87 -8.67
N GLY A 51 -5.69 6.04 -8.03
CA GLY A 51 -5.66 4.61 -8.30
C GLY A 51 -4.88 3.83 -7.27
N PHE A 52 -5.17 2.53 -7.23
CA PHE A 52 -4.47 1.56 -6.41
C PHE A 52 -3.92 0.44 -7.27
N VAL A 53 -2.68 0.06 -6.98
CA VAL A 53 -2.08 -1.16 -7.49
C VAL A 53 -1.89 -2.10 -6.31
N VAL A 54 -2.34 -3.34 -6.46
CA VAL A 54 -2.20 -4.37 -5.43
C VAL A 54 -1.37 -5.50 -6.01
N VAL A 55 -0.26 -5.81 -5.36
CA VAL A 55 0.64 -6.89 -5.76
C VAL A 55 0.80 -7.85 -4.58
N LYS A 56 0.58 -9.14 -4.82
CA LYS A 56 0.86 -10.21 -3.85
C LYS A 56 2.09 -10.98 -4.29
N THR A 57 2.92 -11.39 -3.34
CA THR A 57 3.92 -12.43 -3.61
C THR A 57 3.42 -13.79 -3.15
N TRP A 58 3.68 -14.81 -3.98
CA TRP A 58 3.49 -16.20 -3.58
C TRP A 58 4.73 -16.64 -2.80
N GLY A 59 4.57 -17.06 -1.54
CA GLY A 59 5.66 -17.68 -0.80
C GLY A 59 5.76 -19.15 -1.22
N SER A 60 6.88 -19.58 -1.81
CA SER A 60 7.18 -21.00 -1.93
C SER A 60 7.39 -21.56 -0.52
N ARG A 61 6.41 -22.27 0.01
CA ARG A 61 6.67 -23.25 1.06
C ARG A 61 7.34 -24.44 0.36
N ASN A 62 8.66 -24.52 0.43
CA ASN A 62 9.32 -25.82 0.39
C ASN A 62 9.03 -26.46 1.74
N SER A 63 7.99 -27.28 1.78
CA SER A 63 7.76 -28.29 2.82
C SER A 63 8.10 -29.64 2.24
#